data_AF-A0A1S2K8H3-F1
#
_entry.id   AF-A0A1S2K8H3-F1
#
_cell.length_a   1.000
_cell.length_b   1.000
_cell.length_c   1.000
_cell.angle_alpha   90.00
_cell.angle_beta   90.00
_cell.angle_gamma   90.00
#
_symmetry.space_group_name_H-M   'P 1'
#
loop_
_entity.id
_entity.type
_entity.pdbx_description
1 polymer ?
#
loop_
_entity_poly.entity_id
_entity_poly.type
_entity_poly.pdbx_seq_one_letter_code
_entity_poly.pdbx_strand_id
1 'polypeptide(L)'
;MSARSRRGWTAADYDSQQVLLEAGHRDAATRVARARRAHPIRHALRALRTPSKPWRGGVDWDAARRAAAAVARGDFDEAFRIADSTPDPRATAVAACRVLDAA
;
A
#
# COMPACT_ATOMS: atom_id res chain seq x y z
N MET A 1 10.42 22.83 11.21
CA MET A 1 10.22 21.36 11.26
C MET A 1 11.47 20.71 11.82
N SER A 2 11.40 20.11 13.01
CA SER A 2 12.56 19.50 13.69
C SER A 2 12.98 18.20 13.01
N ALA A 3 14.29 17.94 12.95
CA ALA A 3 14.95 16.84 12.22
C ALA A 3 14.48 15.40 12.56
N ARG A 4 13.61 15.22 13.57
CA ARG A 4 12.98 13.93 13.90
C ARG A 4 11.98 13.44 12.86
N SER A 5 11.33 14.32 12.09
CA SER A 5 10.24 13.94 11.17
C SER A 5 10.66 13.14 9.93
N ARG A 6 11.96 13.11 9.60
CA ARG A 6 12.50 12.41 8.41
C ARG A 6 13.07 11.03 8.72
N ARG A 7 13.21 10.66 10.01
CA ARG A 7 13.66 9.30 10.36
C ARG A 7 12.59 8.31 9.91
N GLY A 8 12.98 7.36 9.06
CA GLY A 8 12.10 6.35 8.48
C GLY A 8 11.51 6.72 7.12
N TRP A 9 11.94 7.81 6.48
CA TRP A 9 11.60 8.10 5.08
C TRP A 9 12.24 7.09 4.13
N THR A 10 11.44 6.58 3.19
CA THR A 10 11.93 5.69 2.13
C THR A 10 12.36 6.49 0.91
N ALA A 11 13.06 5.87 -0.04
CA ALA A 11 13.45 6.54 -1.30
C ALA A 11 12.24 7.19 -1.99
N ALA A 12 11.09 6.54 -1.99
CA ALA A 12 9.86 7.07 -2.58
C ALA A 12 9.32 8.33 -1.87
N ASP A 13 9.57 8.51 -0.56
CA ASP A 13 9.23 9.73 0.16
C ASP A 13 10.11 10.91 -0.31
N TYR A 14 11.39 10.65 -0.58
CA TYR A 14 12.33 11.65 -1.10
C TYR A 14 12.02 12.01 -2.55
N ASP A 15 11.71 11.04 -3.40
CA ASP A 15 11.29 11.29 -4.79
C ASP A 15 10.03 12.16 -4.83
N SER A 16 9.04 11.84 -4.00
CA SER A 16 7.82 12.65 -3.88
C SER A 16 8.08 14.05 -3.31
N GLN A 17 9.06 14.21 -2.41
CA GLN A 17 9.49 15.53 -1.95
C GLN A 17 10.12 16.33 -3.09
N GLN A 18 10.98 15.72 -3.91
CA GLN A 18 11.69 16.38 -4.99
C GLN A 18 10.73 16.92 -6.05
N VAL A 19 9.77 16.09 -6.50
CA VAL A 19 8.73 16.51 -7.45
C VAL A 19 7.94 17.73 -6.94
N LEU A 20 7.63 17.77 -5.63
CA LEU A 20 6.93 18.90 -5.03
C LEU A 20 7.80 20.17 -4.97
N LEU A 21 9.11 20.03 -4.76
CA LEU A 21 10.04 21.16 -4.79
C LEU A 21 10.20 21.72 -6.22
N GLU A 22 10.30 20.85 -7.21
CA GLU A 22 10.36 21.23 -8.63
C GLU A 22 9.06 21.93 -9.09
N ALA A 23 7.92 21.53 -8.52
CA ALA A 23 6.64 22.21 -8.69
C ALA A 23 6.50 23.52 -7.87
N GLY A 24 7.54 23.93 -7.14
CA GLY A 24 7.59 25.20 -6.39
C GLY A 24 6.99 25.16 -4.98
N HIS A 25 6.62 23.99 -4.47
CA HIS A 25 6.04 23.86 -3.13
C HIS A 25 7.14 23.91 -2.05
N ARG A 26 7.30 25.08 -1.42
CA ARG A 26 8.25 25.28 -0.31
C ARG A 26 7.95 24.42 0.92
N ASP A 27 6.72 23.91 1.05
CA ASP A 27 6.24 23.05 2.14
C ASP A 27 6.25 21.55 1.77
N ALA A 28 6.93 21.16 0.69
CA ALA A 28 6.98 19.80 0.15
C ALA A 28 7.16 18.70 1.23
N ALA A 29 8.11 18.90 2.15
CA ALA A 29 8.39 17.90 3.18
C ALA A 29 7.24 17.72 4.18
N THR A 30 6.53 18.80 4.51
CA THR A 30 5.34 18.77 5.37
C THR A 30 4.21 18.01 4.69
N ARG A 31 4.01 18.25 3.39
CA ARG A 31 2.97 17.59 2.59
C ARG A 31 3.23 16.09 2.48
N VAL A 32 4.47 15.66 2.25
CA VAL A 32 4.85 14.23 2.25
C VAL A 32 4.61 13.61 3.62
N ALA A 33 5.04 14.26 4.71
CA ALA A 33 4.82 13.74 6.06
C ALA A 33 3.32 13.63 6.42
N ARG A 34 2.51 14.60 6.00
CA ARG A 34 1.06 14.59 6.22
C ARG A 34 0.37 13.54 5.35
N ALA A 35 0.76 13.41 4.08
CA ALA A 35 0.28 12.37 3.20
C ALA A 35 0.64 10.98 3.73
N ARG A 36 1.83 10.81 4.31
CA ARG A 36 2.25 9.57 4.95
C ARG A 36 1.45 9.24 6.22
N ARG A 37 1.13 10.24 7.04
CA ARG A 37 0.24 10.07 8.20
C ARG A 37 -1.21 9.80 7.79
N ALA A 38 -1.67 10.37 6.69
CA ALA A 38 -3.01 10.17 6.17
C ALA A 38 -3.14 8.87 5.34
N HIS A 39 -2.05 8.39 4.73
CA HIS A 39 -2.07 7.30 3.74
C HIS A 39 -0.95 6.26 3.94
N PRO A 40 -0.85 5.60 5.11
CA PRO A 40 -0.07 4.36 5.22
C PRO A 40 -0.50 3.34 4.13
N ILE A 41 -1.78 3.37 3.76
CA ILE A 41 -2.41 2.57 2.69
C ILE A 41 -1.81 2.86 1.30
N ARG A 42 -1.45 4.11 0.97
CA ARG A 42 -0.84 4.39 -0.35
C ARG A 42 0.60 3.92 -0.44
N HIS A 43 1.33 3.87 0.67
CA HIS A 43 2.69 3.29 0.69
C HIS A 43 2.63 1.78 0.55
N ALA A 44 1.71 1.11 1.24
CA ALA A 44 1.40 -0.28 1.00
C ALA A 44 1.01 -0.50 -0.48
N LEU A 45 0.09 0.30 -1.03
CA LEU A 45 -0.29 0.23 -2.44
C LEU A 45 0.84 0.55 -3.42
N ARG A 46 1.83 1.38 -3.06
CA ARG A 46 2.96 1.73 -3.94
C ARG A 46 4.07 0.67 -3.86
N ALA A 47 4.30 0.07 -2.70
CA ALA A 47 5.09 -1.16 -2.58
C ALA A 47 4.44 -2.31 -3.37
N LEU A 48 3.10 -2.38 -3.38
CA LEU A 48 2.29 -3.21 -4.27
C LEU A 48 2.25 -2.71 -5.73
N ARG A 49 2.92 -1.62 -6.11
CA ARG A 49 3.07 -1.16 -7.50
C ARG A 49 4.48 -1.37 -8.06
N THR A 50 5.48 -1.57 -7.21
CA THR A 50 6.80 -2.06 -7.64
C THR A 50 6.62 -3.48 -8.18
N PRO A 51 6.96 -3.79 -9.45
CA PRO A 51 6.71 -5.11 -10.04
C PRO A 51 7.61 -6.17 -9.38
N SER A 52 7.09 -6.86 -8.35
CA SER A 52 7.52 -8.20 -7.98
C SER A 52 7.11 -9.14 -9.12
N LYS A 53 8.04 -9.97 -9.61
CA LYS A 53 7.79 -10.95 -10.67
C LYS A 53 6.49 -11.72 -10.36
N PRO A 54 5.55 -11.87 -11.31
CA PRO A 54 4.35 -12.66 -11.09
C PRO A 54 4.75 -14.10 -10.73
N TRP A 55 4.20 -14.61 -9.63
CA TRP A 55 4.38 -16.01 -9.26
C TRP A 55 3.61 -16.89 -10.25
N ARG A 56 4.24 -17.97 -10.74
CA ARG A 56 3.69 -18.83 -11.82
C ARG A 56 2.51 -19.72 -11.39
N GLY A 57 2.10 -19.72 -10.12
CA GLY A 57 1.09 -20.64 -9.58
C GLY A 57 -0.35 -20.14 -9.57
N GLY A 58 -0.65 -19.00 -10.18
CA GLY A 58 -2.01 -18.46 -10.25
C GLY A 58 -2.48 -17.80 -8.94
N VAL A 59 -3.56 -17.04 -9.04
CA VAL A 59 -4.17 -16.34 -7.90
C VAL A 59 -4.96 -17.35 -7.07
N ASP A 60 -4.67 -17.41 -5.76
CA ASP A 60 -5.54 -18.10 -4.81
C ASP A 60 -6.82 -17.26 -4.59
N TRP A 61 -7.86 -17.60 -5.34
CA TRP A 61 -9.16 -16.92 -5.29
C TRP A 61 -9.93 -17.18 -4.00
N ASP A 62 -9.68 -18.28 -3.30
CA ASP A 62 -10.32 -18.52 -2.01
C ASP A 62 -9.75 -17.58 -0.94
N ALA A 63 -8.43 -17.49 -0.86
CA ALA A 63 -7.76 -16.52 0.00
C ALA A 63 -8.19 -15.07 -0.32
N ALA A 64 -8.35 -14.74 -1.61
CA ALA A 64 -8.83 -13.43 -2.03
C ALA A 64 -10.26 -13.12 -1.53
N ARG A 65 -11.19 -14.09 -1.61
CA ARG A 65 -12.56 -13.92 -1.09
C ARG A 65 -12.59 -13.80 0.43
N ARG A 66 -11.78 -14.59 1.15
CA ARG A 66 -11.68 -14.49 2.61
C ARG A 66 -11.09 -13.14 3.05
N ALA A 67 -10.06 -12.66 2.37
CA ALA A 67 -9.50 -11.33 2.61
C ALA A 67 -10.52 -10.22 2.33
N ALA A 68 -11.28 -10.32 1.22
CA ALA A 68 -12.37 -9.39 0.91
C ALA A 68 -13.46 -9.38 2.00
N ALA A 69 -13.88 -10.56 2.49
CA ALA A 69 -14.86 -10.66 3.57
C ALA A 69 -14.36 -10.07 4.90
N ALA A 70 -13.06 -10.20 5.20
CA ALA A 70 -12.44 -9.55 6.36
C ALA A 70 -12.46 -8.02 6.21
N VAL A 71 -12.11 -7.49 5.03
CA VAL A 71 -12.21 -6.05 4.72
C VAL A 71 -13.64 -5.53 4.84
N ALA A 72 -14.64 -6.26 4.33
CA ALA A 72 -16.04 -5.87 4.42
C ALA A 72 -16.54 -5.77 5.87
N ARG A 73 -15.94 -6.53 6.79
CA ARG A 73 -16.22 -6.47 8.25
C ARG A 73 -15.36 -5.43 8.98
N GLY A 74 -14.45 -4.73 8.28
CA GLY A 74 -13.51 -3.79 8.87
C GLY A 74 -12.32 -4.43 9.60
N ASP A 75 -12.14 -5.74 9.48
CA ASP A 75 -11.04 -6.48 10.09
C ASP A 75 -9.84 -6.54 9.12
N PHE A 76 -9.09 -5.44 9.09
CA PHE A 76 -7.95 -5.30 8.18
C PHE A 76 -6.76 -6.17 8.60
N ASP A 77 -6.57 -6.44 9.89
CA ASP A 77 -5.48 -7.29 10.38
C ASP A 77 -5.65 -8.74 9.92
N GLU A 78 -6.88 -9.27 9.97
CA GLU A 78 -7.19 -10.57 9.40
C GLU A 78 -7.03 -10.58 7.87
N ALA A 79 -7.44 -9.52 7.18
CA ALA A 79 -7.27 -9.42 5.73
C ALA A 79 -5.78 -9.44 5.33
N PHE A 80 -4.91 -8.73 6.05
CA PHE A 80 -3.47 -8.74 5.82
C PHE A 80 -2.86 -10.11 6.14
N ARG A 81 -3.26 -10.74 7.25
CA ARG A 81 -2.78 -12.07 7.62
C ARG A 81 -3.10 -13.12 6.56
N ILE A 82 -4.33 -13.09 6.00
CA ILE A 82 -4.73 -13.98 4.92
C ILE A 82 -3.89 -13.73 3.67
N ALA A 83 -3.69 -12.47 3.27
CA ALA A 83 -2.88 -12.15 2.10
C ALA A 83 -1.41 -12.56 2.28
N ASP A 84 -0.79 -12.24 3.41
CA ASP A 84 0.62 -12.57 3.69
C ASP A 84 0.88 -14.08 3.79
N SER A 85 -0.16 -14.87 4.05
CA SER A 85 -0.07 -16.33 4.06
C SER A 85 -0.04 -16.96 2.66
N THR A 86 -0.32 -16.19 1.60
CA THR A 86 -0.33 -16.72 0.23
C THR A 86 1.05 -16.64 -0.42
N PRO A 87 1.32 -17.48 -1.44
CA PRO A 87 2.59 -17.42 -2.19
C PRO A 87 2.81 -16.09 -2.93
N ASP A 88 1.73 -15.35 -3.23
CA ASP A 88 1.78 -14.02 -3.82
C ASP A 88 0.76 -13.10 -3.12
N PRO A 89 1.14 -12.50 -1.97
CA PRO A 89 0.25 -11.65 -1.17
C PRO A 89 -0.32 -10.48 -1.97
N ARG A 90 0.44 -9.98 -2.93
CA ARG A 90 0.03 -8.89 -3.81
C ARG A 90 -1.05 -9.33 -4.77
N ALA A 91 -0.87 -10.46 -5.44
CA ALA A 91 -1.88 -10.98 -6.36
C ALA A 91 -3.19 -11.28 -5.61
N THR A 92 -3.09 -11.80 -4.38
CA THR A 92 -4.25 -12.00 -3.48
C THR A 92 -4.94 -10.69 -3.11
N ALA A 93 -4.19 -9.63 -2.76
CA ALA A 93 -4.77 -8.33 -2.43
C ALA A 93 -5.51 -7.69 -3.63
N VAL A 94 -4.91 -7.74 -4.84
CA VAL A 94 -5.56 -7.26 -6.07
C VAL A 94 -6.85 -8.03 -6.36
N ALA A 95 -6.82 -9.34 -6.18
CA ALA A 95 -7.99 -10.18 -6.36
C ALA A 95 -9.08 -9.90 -5.31
N ALA A 96 -8.71 -9.64 -4.06
CA ALA A 96 -9.66 -9.25 -3.01
C ALA A 96 -10.37 -7.92 -3.33
N CYS A 97 -9.65 -6.92 -3.85
CA CYS A 97 -10.25 -5.68 -4.33
C CYS A 97 -11.28 -5.95 -5.45
N ARG A 98 -10.95 -6.82 -6.42
CA ARG A 98 -11.89 -7.18 -7.49
C ARG A 98 -13.15 -7.87 -6.97
N VAL A 99 -13.03 -8.67 -5.91
CA VAL A 99 -14.19 -9.31 -5.26
C VAL A 99 -15.08 -8.27 -4.59
N LEU A 100 -14.48 -7.28 -3.90
CA LEU A 100 -15.22 -6.18 -3.27
C LEU A 100 -15.93 -5.29 -4.29
N ASP A 101 -15.27 -4.98 -5.42
CA ASP A 101 -15.86 -4.15 -6.49
C ASP A 101 -17.04 -4.83 -7.21
N ALA A 102 -17.16 -6.16 -7.09
CA ALA A 102 -18.20 -6.97 -7.71
C ALA A 102 -19.36 -7.32 -6.74
N ALA A 103 -19.27 -6.92 -5.47
CA ALA A 103 -20.24 -7.18 -4.41
C ALA A 103 -21.12 -5.95 -4.14
#